data_AF-A0A4Q1AQP7-F1
#
_entry.id   AF-A0A4Q1AQP7-F1
#
_cell.length_a   1.000
_cell.length_b   1.000
_cell.length_c   1.000
_cell.angle_alpha   90.00
_cell.angle_beta   90.00
_cell.angle_gamma   90.00
#
_symmetry.space_group_name_H-M   'P 1'
#
loop_
_entity.id
_entity.type
_entity.pdbx_description
1 polymer ?
#
loop_
_entity_poly.entity_id
_entity_poly.type
_entity_poly.pdbx_seq_one_letter_code
_entity_poly.pdbx_strand_id
1 'polypeptide(L)'
;MNNPKILFPLALIGILSTYFFVFGQEKTLEIIKGEYLFILGLIPLSLAFIFFKIKLKDYELIDFNKNSNLSFKSIVMFFLIFQVVDYFSEGSFEGMISLWFLYWVMGVIALLLMENINFYKNYKMIFKKV
;
A
#
# COMPACT_ATOMS: atom_id res chain seq x y z
N MET A 1 -19.07 5.21 2.95
CA MET A 1 -18.11 4.12 3.25
C MET A 1 -16.82 4.23 2.40
N ASN A 2 -16.24 5.42 2.23
CA ASN A 2 -15.04 5.64 1.39
C ASN A 2 -13.85 6.18 2.21
N ASN A 3 -13.60 5.63 3.40
CA ASN A 3 -12.41 6.01 4.17
C ASN A 3 -11.29 5.01 3.91
N PRO A 4 -10.19 5.38 3.22
CA PRO A 4 -9.06 4.48 2.92
C PRO A 4 -8.49 3.80 4.16
N LYS A 5 -8.57 4.46 5.33
CA LYS A 5 -8.13 3.92 6.63
C LYS A 5 -8.88 2.67 7.06
N ILE A 6 -10.09 2.45 6.53
CA ILE A 6 -10.92 1.27 6.79
C ILE A 6 -10.77 0.25 5.65
N LEU A 7 -10.61 0.72 4.41
CA LEU A 7 -10.54 -0.14 3.23
C LEU A 7 -9.27 -1.00 3.20
N PHE A 8 -8.10 -0.46 3.55
CA PHE A 8 -6.85 -1.22 3.56
C PHE A 8 -6.85 -2.39 4.56
N PRO A 9 -7.25 -2.20 5.84
CA PRO A 9 -7.40 -3.31 6.78
C PRO A 9 -8.45 -4.34 6.36
N LEU A 10 -9.59 -3.90 5.81
CA LEU A 10 -10.61 -4.83 5.32
C LEU A 10 -10.11 -5.67 4.15
N ALA A 11 -9.38 -5.06 3.21
CA ALA A 11 -8.75 -5.78 2.11
C ALA A 11 -7.75 -6.83 2.62
N LEU A 12 -6.93 -6.49 3.63
CA LEU A 12 -6.01 -7.44 4.24
C LEU A 12 -6.74 -8.64 4.84
N ILE A 13 -7.81 -8.39 5.60
CA ILE A 13 -8.63 -9.47 6.18
C ILE A 13 -9.19 -10.36 5.08
N GLY A 14 -9.74 -9.79 4.01
CA GLY A 14 -10.26 -10.55 2.87
C GLY A 14 -9.19 -11.40 2.18
N ILE A 15 -7.99 -10.85 1.96
CA ILE A 15 -6.85 -11.57 1.39
C ILE A 15 -6.47 -12.74 2.29
N LEU A 16 -6.27 -12.50 3.60
CA LEU A 16 -5.89 -13.55 4.54
C LEU A 16 -6.94 -14.64 4.65
N SER A 17 -8.22 -14.28 4.75
CA SER A 17 -9.32 -15.25 4.75
C SER A 17 -9.35 -16.10 3.48
N THR A 18 -9.13 -15.49 2.32
CA THR A 18 -9.03 -16.21 1.04
C THR A 18 -7.83 -17.14 1.03
N TYR A 19 -6.67 -16.70 1.52
CA TYR A 19 -5.46 -17.50 1.54
C TYR A 19 -5.59 -18.72 2.45
N PHE A 20 -6.12 -18.54 3.67
CA PHE A 20 -6.37 -19.66 4.57
C PHE A 20 -7.37 -20.67 3.99
N PHE A 21 -8.37 -20.19 3.23
CA PHE A 21 -9.36 -21.06 2.59
C PHE A 21 -8.80 -21.80 1.36
N VAL A 22 -8.04 -21.13 0.49
CA VAL A 22 -7.54 -21.67 -0.79
C VAL A 22 -6.25 -22.46 -0.60
N PHE A 23 -5.30 -21.93 0.17
CA PHE A 23 -3.94 -22.48 0.29
C PHE A 23 -3.70 -23.25 1.59
N GLY A 24 -4.54 -23.05 2.61
CA GLY A 24 -4.30 -23.57 3.96
C GLY A 24 -3.22 -22.78 4.72
N GLN A 25 -3.00 -23.15 5.99
CA GLN A 25 -2.18 -22.38 6.92
C GLN A 25 -0.69 -22.33 6.54
N GLU A 26 -0.08 -23.46 6.18
CA GLU A 26 1.37 -23.54 5.94
C GLU A 26 1.78 -22.70 4.73
N LYS A 27 1.13 -22.91 3.59
CA LYS A 27 1.41 -22.19 2.34
C LYS A 27 1.06 -20.70 2.47
N THR A 28 0.02 -20.34 3.23
CA THR A 28 -0.28 -18.92 3.54
C THR A 28 0.89 -18.24 4.25
N LEU A 29 1.46 -18.88 5.28
CA LEU A 29 2.60 -18.34 6.01
C LEU A 29 3.86 -18.27 5.14
N GLU A 30 4.07 -19.24 4.26
CA GLU A 30 5.17 -19.23 3.30
C GLU A 30 5.06 -18.04 2.34
N ILE A 31 3.89 -17.80 1.74
CA ILE A 31 3.64 -16.66 0.85
C ILE A 31 3.94 -15.33 1.58
N ILE A 32 3.41 -15.14 2.80
CA ILE A 32 3.64 -13.91 3.57
C ILE A 32 5.11 -13.72 3.90
N LYS A 33 5.82 -14.81 4.26
CA LYS A 33 7.26 -14.77 4.54
C LYS A 33 8.08 -14.52 3.29
N GLY A 34 7.64 -14.95 2.11
CA GLY A 34 8.30 -14.66 0.83
C GLY A 34 8.48 -13.17 0.59
N GLU A 35 7.50 -12.37 1.04
CA GLU A 35 7.51 -10.90 0.87
C GLU A 35 8.23 -10.13 1.99
N TYR A 36 9.06 -10.81 2.79
CA TYR A 36 9.70 -10.22 3.98
C TYR A 36 10.50 -8.94 3.68
N LEU A 37 11.15 -8.82 2.52
CA LEU A 37 11.93 -7.63 2.15
C LEU A 37 11.03 -6.40 2.01
N PHE A 38 9.85 -6.54 1.40
CA PHE A 38 8.90 -5.45 1.27
C PHE A 38 8.27 -5.09 2.60
N ILE A 39 7.96 -6.09 3.44
CA ILE A 39 7.48 -5.86 4.81
C ILE A 39 8.54 -5.10 5.63
N LEU A 40 9.81 -5.50 5.54
CA LEU A 40 10.91 -4.80 6.21
C LEU A 40 11.05 -3.35 5.70
N GLY A 41 10.82 -3.12 4.41
CA GLY A 41 10.80 -1.77 3.81
C GLY A 41 9.75 -0.83 4.41
N LEU A 42 8.68 -1.35 5.00
CA LEU A 42 7.68 -0.53 5.69
C LEU A 42 8.24 0.12 6.97
N ILE A 43 9.25 -0.48 7.61
CA ILE A 43 9.84 0.04 8.84
C ILE A 43 10.46 1.42 8.64
N PRO A 44 11.46 1.62 7.75
CA PRO A 44 12.05 2.94 7.54
C PRO A 44 11.03 3.97 7.02
N LEU A 45 10.09 3.55 6.17
CA LEU A 45 9.02 4.44 5.68
C LEU A 45 8.09 4.91 6.80
N SER A 46 7.73 4.01 7.72
CA SER A 46 6.90 4.34 8.88
C SER A 46 7.66 5.23 9.87
N LEU A 47 8.95 4.98 10.08
CA LEU A 47 9.80 5.83 10.92
C LEU A 47 9.91 7.24 10.35
N ALA A 48 10.13 7.38 9.03
CA ALA A 48 10.12 8.69 8.37
C ALA A 48 8.77 9.41 8.53
N PHE A 49 7.67 8.67 8.39
CA PHE A 49 6.32 9.22 8.53
C PHE A 49 6.08 9.74 9.95
N ILE A 50 6.45 8.95 10.98
CA ILE A 50 6.33 9.35 12.38
C ILE A 50 7.22 10.57 12.67
N PHE A 51 8.47 10.57 12.18
CA PHE A 51 9.39 11.69 12.34
C PHE A 51 8.78 13.00 11.81
N PHE A 52 8.31 12.99 10.56
CA PHE A 52 7.70 14.18 9.97
C PHE A 52 6.43 14.60 10.69
N LYS A 53 5.56 13.64 11.02
CA LYS A 53 4.31 13.91 11.74
C LYS A 53 4.54 14.58 13.08
N ILE A 54 5.56 14.18 13.84
CA ILE A 54 5.93 14.83 15.10
C ILE A 54 6.51 16.22 14.84
N LYS A 55 7.43 16.34 13.89
CA LYS A 55 8.14 17.59 13.59
C LYS A 55 7.22 18.70 13.08
N LEU A 56 6.15 18.33 12.37
CA LEU A 56 5.22 19.23 11.70
C LEU A 56 3.87 19.41 12.42
N LYS A 57 3.69 18.82 13.62
CA LYS A 57 2.38 18.75 14.28
C LYS A 57 1.73 20.11 14.57
N ASP A 58 2.54 21.15 14.81
CA ASP A 58 2.09 22.48 15.22
C ASP A 58 2.05 23.48 14.04
N TYR A 59 2.22 22.99 12.81
CA TYR A 59 2.26 23.82 11.60
C TYR A 59 1.05 23.55 10.71
N GLU A 60 0.58 24.58 10.01
CA GLU A 60 -0.41 24.41 8.95
C GLU A 60 0.23 23.71 7.75
N LEU A 61 -0.40 22.63 7.29
CA LEU A 61 0.11 21.80 6.21
C LEU A 61 -0.72 21.96 4.95
N ILE A 62 -0.03 22.08 3.81
CA ILE A 62 -0.62 22.08 2.49
C ILE A 62 -0.62 20.65 1.96
N ASP A 63 -1.78 20.18 1.50
CA ASP A 63 -1.88 18.92 0.78
C ASP A 63 -1.47 19.10 -0.69
N PHE A 64 -0.23 18.73 -1.00
CA PHE A 64 0.31 18.78 -2.36
C PHE A 64 -0.24 17.67 -3.26
N ASN A 65 -0.97 16.69 -2.72
CA ASN A 65 -1.54 15.56 -3.47
C ASN A 65 -3.03 15.76 -3.82
N LYS A 66 -3.63 16.90 -3.44
CA LYS A 66 -5.06 17.21 -3.60
C LYS A 66 -5.60 17.12 -5.04
N ASN A 67 -4.74 17.22 -6.06
CA ASN A 67 -5.12 17.14 -7.48
C ASN A 67 -4.92 15.76 -8.10
N SER A 68 -4.53 14.73 -7.33
CA SER A 68 -4.43 13.35 -7.82
C SER A 68 -5.80 12.71 -7.98
N ASN A 69 -6.57 13.16 -8.98
CA ASN A 69 -7.87 12.58 -9.32
C ASN A 69 -7.72 11.23 -10.04
N LEU A 70 -7.25 10.21 -9.33
CA LEU A 70 -7.36 8.82 -9.78
C LEU A 70 -8.83 8.40 -9.66
N SER A 71 -9.48 8.19 -10.81
CA SER A 71 -10.87 7.75 -10.83
C SER A 71 -10.98 6.30 -10.36
N PHE A 72 -12.03 5.98 -9.58
CA PHE A 72 -12.32 4.59 -9.18
C PHE A 72 -12.43 3.66 -10.39
N LYS A 73 -13.00 4.15 -11.50
CA LYS A 73 -13.08 3.41 -12.77
C LYS A 73 -11.70 3.00 -13.29
N SER A 74 -10.72 3.91 -13.26
CA SER A 74 -9.35 3.63 -13.68
C SER A 74 -8.68 2.59 -12.77
N ILE A 75 -8.90 2.68 -11.46
CA ILE A 75 -8.35 1.72 -10.48
C ILE A 75 -8.92 0.32 -10.72
N VAL A 76 -10.24 0.19 -10.91
CA VAL A 76 -10.89 -1.10 -11.19
C VAL A 76 -10.41 -1.67 -12.53
N MET A 77 -10.30 -0.84 -13.57
CA MET A 77 -9.82 -1.29 -14.87
C MET A 77 -8.38 -1.81 -14.79
N PHE A 78 -7.50 -1.07 -14.09
CA PHE A 78 -6.13 -1.48 -13.87
C PHE A 78 -6.06 -2.80 -13.10
N PHE A 79 -6.83 -2.93 -12.01
CA PHE A 79 -6.90 -4.18 -11.24
C PHE A 79 -7.31 -5.38 -12.11
N LEU A 80 -8.38 -5.25 -12.91
CA LEU A 80 -8.85 -6.34 -13.79
C LEU A 80 -7.82 -6.74 -14.83
N ILE A 81 -7.12 -5.77 -15.44
CA ILE A 81 -6.04 -6.06 -16.40
C ILE A 81 -4.93 -6.86 -15.73
N PHE A 82 -4.50 -6.44 -14.53
CA PHE A 82 -3.45 -7.14 -13.79
C PHE A 82 -3.87 -8.56 -13.44
N GLN A 83 -5.10 -8.79 -12.98
CA GLN A 83 -5.58 -10.16 -12.72
C GLN A 83 -5.47 -11.08 -13.94
N VAL A 84 -5.78 -10.57 -15.14
CA VAL A 84 -5.64 -11.36 -16.37
C VAL A 84 -4.16 -11.64 -16.67
N VAL A 85 -3.29 -10.65 -16.56
CA VAL A 85 -1.85 -10.81 -16.80
C VAL A 85 -1.26 -11.83 -15.83
N ASP A 86 -1.58 -11.69 -14.53
CA ASP A 86 -1.08 -12.53 -13.45
C ASP A 86 -1.50 -13.99 -13.60
N TYR A 87 -2.75 -14.22 -14.04
CA TYR A 87 -3.24 -15.57 -14.34
C TYR A 87 -2.39 -16.26 -15.41
N PHE A 88 -2.02 -15.55 -16.47
CA PHE A 88 -1.19 -16.11 -17.53
C PHE A 88 0.28 -16.25 -17.13
N SER A 89 0.83 -15.31 -16.36
CA SER A 89 2.24 -15.37 -15.93
C SER A 89 2.49 -16.45 -14.90
N GLU A 90 1.58 -16.61 -13.93
CA GLU A 90 1.68 -17.62 -12.88
C GLU A 90 1.11 -18.98 -13.30
N GLY A 91 0.52 -19.06 -14.50
CA GLY A 91 0.00 -20.29 -15.10
C GLY A 91 -1.17 -20.93 -14.34
N SER A 92 -1.74 -20.25 -13.34
CA SER A 92 -2.82 -20.77 -12.51
C SER A 92 -3.58 -19.68 -11.78
N PHE A 93 -4.83 -19.99 -11.43
CA PHE A 93 -5.67 -19.13 -10.58
C PHE A 93 -5.09 -19.01 -9.16
N GLU A 94 -4.53 -20.10 -8.63
CA GLU A 94 -3.82 -20.10 -7.36
C GLU A 94 -2.62 -19.14 -7.36
N GLY A 95 -1.79 -19.20 -8.40
CA GLY A 95 -0.64 -18.31 -8.53
C GLY A 95 -1.05 -16.83 -8.61
N MET A 96 -2.07 -16.51 -9.41
CA MET A 96 -2.66 -15.17 -9.47
C MET A 96 -3.10 -14.66 -8.08
N ILE A 97 -3.83 -15.49 -7.32
CA ILE A 97 -4.28 -15.12 -5.96
C ILE A 97 -3.09 -14.89 -5.04
N SER A 98 -2.01 -15.69 -5.16
CA SER A 98 -0.85 -15.62 -4.26
C SER A 98 -0.13 -14.27 -4.29
N LEU A 99 -0.27 -13.51 -5.38
CA LEU A 99 0.30 -12.17 -5.55
C LEU A 99 -0.48 -11.05 -4.84
N TRP A 100 -1.72 -11.30 -4.39
CA TRP A 100 -2.57 -10.25 -3.81
C TRP A 100 -1.96 -9.61 -2.55
N PHE A 101 -1.29 -10.41 -1.72
CA PHE A 101 -0.61 -9.91 -0.54
C PHE A 101 0.56 -8.98 -0.90
N LEU A 102 1.36 -9.32 -1.91
CA LEU A 102 2.41 -8.43 -2.43
C LEU A 102 1.81 -7.10 -2.89
N TYR A 103 0.75 -7.12 -3.69
CA TYR A 103 0.09 -5.89 -4.14
C TYR A 103 -0.47 -5.05 -2.99
N TRP A 104 -1.00 -5.71 -1.96
CA TRP A 104 -1.44 -5.02 -0.76
C TRP A 104 -0.27 -4.32 -0.05
N VAL A 105 0.86 -5.00 0.15
CA VAL A 105 2.07 -4.42 0.75
C VAL A 105 2.60 -3.24 -0.09
N MET A 106 2.65 -3.40 -1.41
CA MET A 106 3.05 -2.33 -2.34
C MET A 106 2.12 -1.12 -2.27
N GLY A 107 0.80 -1.36 -2.10
CA GLY A 107 -0.17 -0.30 -1.86
C GLY A 107 0.13 0.49 -0.58
N VAL A 108 0.47 -0.20 0.52
CA VAL A 108 0.85 0.45 1.78
C VAL A 108 2.17 1.24 1.62
N ILE A 109 3.17 0.69 0.93
CA ILE A 109 4.43 1.38 0.62
C ILE A 109 4.14 2.66 -0.17
N ALA A 110 3.33 2.58 -1.22
CA ALA A 110 2.99 3.74 -2.06
C ALA A 110 2.28 4.83 -1.26
N LEU A 111 1.35 4.46 -0.36
CA LEU A 111 0.69 5.41 0.54
C LEU A 111 1.69 6.09 1.48
N LEU A 112 2.56 5.32 2.15
CA LEU A 112 3.56 5.89 3.05
C LEU A 112 4.53 6.81 2.31
N LEU A 113 4.95 6.44 1.10
CA LEU A 113 5.80 7.29 0.26
C LEU A 113 5.10 8.59 -0.11
N MET A 114 3.84 8.51 -0.56
CA MET A 114 3.05 9.69 -0.94
C MET A 114 2.89 10.67 0.24
N GLU A 115 2.59 10.17 1.43
CA GLU A 115 2.50 10.97 2.66
C GLU A 115 3.86 11.54 3.08
N ASN A 116 4.92 10.73 3.05
CA ASN A 116 6.28 11.19 3.37
C ASN A 116 6.76 12.29 2.41
N ILE A 117 6.47 12.17 1.11
CA ILE A 117 6.79 13.20 0.12
C ILE A 117 6.00 14.48 0.40
N ASN A 118 4.70 14.36 0.73
CA ASN A 118 3.87 15.50 1.08
C ASN A 118 4.41 16.23 2.32
N PHE A 119 4.77 15.48 3.37
CA PHE A 119 5.40 16.05 4.56
C PHE A 119 6.76 16.66 4.27
N TYR A 120 7.59 16.00 3.46
CA TYR A 120 8.90 16.53 3.11
C TYR A 120 8.80 17.88 2.39
N LYS A 121 7.83 18.04 1.48
CA LYS A 121 7.56 19.33 0.82
C LYS A 121 7.15 20.40 1.83
N ASN A 122 6.25 20.09 2.76
CA ASN A 122 5.87 21.00 3.85
C ASN A 122 7.06 21.36 4.75
N TYR A 123 7.85 20.37 5.15
CA TYR A 123 9.07 20.57 5.94
C TYR A 123 10.05 21.50 5.23
N LYS A 124 10.26 21.30 3.92
CA LYS A 124 11.10 22.19 3.13
C LYS A 124 10.53 23.60 3.15
N MET A 125 9.26 23.79 2.82
CA MET A 125 8.61 25.11 2.78
C MET A 125 8.72 25.89 4.10
N ILE A 126 8.56 25.21 5.25
CA ILE A 126 8.56 25.84 6.58
C ILE A 126 9.98 26.12 7.08
N PHE A 127 10.88 25.14 7.00
CA PHE A 127 12.18 25.19 7.68
C PHE A 127 13.37 25.46 6.74
N LYS A 128 13.22 25.24 5.44
CA LYS A 128 14.21 25.56 4.42
C LYS A 128 13.58 26.56 3.44
N LYS A 129 13.64 27.86 3.77
CA LYS A 129 13.28 28.92 2.82
C LYS A 129 14.05 28.72 1.51
N VAL A 130 13.38 28.10 0.53
CA VAL A 130 13.75 27.81 -0.87
C VAL A 130 14.96 26.89 -1.06
#